data_AF-A0A535HUV6-F1
#
_entry.id   AF-A0A535HUV6-F1
#
_cell.length_a   1.000
_cell.length_b   1.000
_cell.length_c   1.000
_cell.angle_alpha   90.00
_cell.angle_beta   90.00
_cell.angle_gamma   90.00
#
_symmetry.space_group_name_H-M   'P 1'
#
loop_
_entity.id
_entity.type
_entity.pdbx_description
1 polymer ?
#
loop_
_entity_poly.entity_id
_entity_poly.type
_entity_poly.pdbx_seq_one_letter_code
_entity_poly.pdbx_strand_id
1 'polypeptide(L)'
;MRRVVRRVHLAASPEEAWRACLELLLRPDPARGVIKRTCRPDPPLVGSVVTSTIRARGVERELRAEVVELSPPHVLATVAEGPGPAVRTSMSLEPAAGGGTEVTLVSEAESGFPVGGRTGRLLDELLLGGPQRRSARSTLRRLGELVAAGRSRG
;
A
#
# COMPACT_ATOMS: atom_id res chain seq x y z
N MET A 1 -17.14 -7.19 -5.11
CA MET A 1 -15.99 -6.71 -4.30
C MET A 1 -14.81 -7.61 -4.54
N ARG A 2 -13.61 -7.05 -4.75
CA ARG A 2 -12.37 -7.78 -5.00
C ARG A 2 -11.42 -7.59 -3.83
N ARG A 3 -10.89 -8.68 -3.29
CA ARG A 3 -9.97 -8.66 -2.13
C ARG A 3 -8.68 -9.42 -2.44
N VAL A 4 -7.53 -8.80 -2.18
CA VAL A 4 -6.21 -9.41 -2.20
C VAL A 4 -5.65 -9.37 -0.79
N VAL A 5 -5.23 -10.54 -0.28
CA VAL A 5 -4.56 -10.65 1.03
C VAL A 5 -3.16 -11.20 0.81
N ARG A 6 -2.17 -10.55 1.43
CA ARG A 6 -0.77 -11.00 1.44
C ARG A 6 -0.20 -10.82 2.83
N ARG A 7 0.67 -11.76 3.22
CA ARG A 7 1.36 -11.75 4.50
C ARG A 7 2.86 -11.79 4.27
N VAL A 8 3.61 -11.16 5.15
CA VAL A 8 5.06 -11.28 5.23
C VAL A 8 5.48 -11.27 6.70
N HIS A 9 6.46 -12.11 7.01
CA HIS A 9 7.14 -12.07 8.28
C HIS A 9 8.34 -11.11 8.19
N LEU A 10 8.45 -10.19 9.14
CA LEU A 10 9.58 -9.28 9.29
C LEU A 10 10.31 -9.60 10.58
N ALA A 11 11.61 -9.86 10.48
CA ALA A 11 12.49 -10.01 11.64
C ALA A 11 12.79 -8.63 12.28
N ALA A 12 11.76 -7.95 12.78
CA ALA A 12 11.79 -6.60 13.33
C ALA A 12 10.66 -6.42 14.35
N SER A 13 10.81 -5.49 15.30
CA SER A 13 9.75 -5.18 16.26
C SER A 13 8.54 -4.50 15.60
N PRO A 14 7.34 -4.54 16.22
CA PRO A 14 6.18 -3.84 15.70
C PRO A 14 6.43 -2.34 15.46
N GLU A 15 7.24 -1.69 16.30
CA GLU A 15 7.61 -0.28 16.18
C GLU A 15 8.55 -0.02 15.01
N GLU A 16 9.48 -0.93 14.72
CA GLU A 16 10.35 -0.87 13.54
C GLU A 16 9.54 -1.06 12.25
N ALA A 17 8.66 -2.07 12.23
CA ALA A 17 7.77 -2.33 11.10
C ALA A 17 6.78 -1.18 10.89
N TRP A 18 6.28 -0.57 11.98
CA TRP A 18 5.42 0.61 11.94
C TRP A 18 6.11 1.82 11.32
N ARG A 19 7.34 2.13 11.76
CA ARG A 19 8.15 3.20 11.15
C ARG A 19 8.33 2.96 9.66
N ALA A 20 8.61 1.72 9.25
CA ALA A 20 8.72 1.38 7.84
C ALA A 20 7.39 1.53 7.08
N CYS A 21 6.23 1.28 7.72
CA CYS A 21 4.92 1.55 7.13
C CYS A 21 4.66 3.05 6.92
N LEU A 22 5.08 3.91 7.85
CA LEU A 22 5.01 5.37 7.65
C LEU A 22 5.97 5.82 6.54
N GLU A 23 7.17 5.26 6.50
CA GLU A 23 8.14 5.54 5.43
C GLU A 23 7.63 5.10 4.05
N LEU A 24 6.81 4.03 3.98
CA LEU A 24 6.08 3.74 2.74
C LEU A 24 5.23 4.94 2.33
N LEU A 25 4.43 5.55 3.21
CA LEU A 25 3.57 6.69 2.85
C LEU A 25 4.35 7.94 2.45
N LEU A 26 5.52 8.15 3.05
CA LEU A 26 6.23 9.44 2.97
C LEU A 26 7.38 9.43 1.95
N ARG A 27 8.08 8.31 1.77
CA ARG A 27 9.23 8.26 0.86
C ARG A 27 8.83 7.93 -0.57
N PRO A 28 9.40 8.66 -1.55
CA PRO A 28 9.37 8.24 -2.94
C PRO A 28 9.98 6.83 -3.13
N ASP A 29 9.52 6.14 -4.17
CA ASP A 29 10.05 4.86 -4.61
C ASP A 29 10.27 4.90 -6.13
N PRO A 30 11.43 5.41 -6.58
CA PRO A 30 11.74 5.53 -8.01
C PRO A 30 11.76 4.18 -8.73
N ALA A 31 12.08 3.08 -8.04
CA ALA A 31 12.05 1.74 -8.63
C ALA A 31 10.62 1.30 -9.02
N ARG A 32 9.60 1.93 -8.41
CA ARG A 32 8.17 1.78 -8.77
C ARG A 32 7.64 2.95 -9.60
N GLY A 33 8.51 3.85 -10.06
CA GLY A 33 8.13 5.07 -10.78
C GLY A 33 7.56 6.18 -9.91
N VAL A 34 7.52 6.03 -8.59
CA VAL A 34 7.06 7.07 -7.66
C VAL A 34 8.22 8.04 -7.42
N ILE A 35 8.20 9.18 -8.11
CA ILE A 35 9.30 10.16 -8.08
C ILE A 35 9.15 11.20 -6.98
N LYS A 36 7.93 11.42 -6.49
CA LYS A 36 7.63 12.37 -5.42
C LYS A 36 6.47 11.86 -4.57
N ARG A 37 6.54 12.10 -3.26
CA ARG A 37 5.44 11.90 -2.31
C ARG A 37 5.34 13.10 -1.39
N THR A 38 4.11 13.47 -1.05
CA THR A 38 3.80 14.49 -0.05
C THR A 38 2.59 14.05 0.74
N CYS A 39 2.60 14.24 2.06
CA CYS A 39 1.46 14.00 2.94
C CYS A 39 0.99 15.34 3.53
N ARG A 40 -0.33 15.55 3.63
CA ARG A 40 -0.89 16.73 4.30
C ARG A 40 -2.06 16.35 5.21
N PRO A 41 -2.03 16.69 6.50
CA PRO A 41 -0.87 17.21 7.25
C PRO A 41 0.27 16.16 7.40
N ASP A 42 1.45 16.63 7.78
CA ASP A 42 2.66 15.85 8.08
C ASP A 42 3.14 16.22 9.50
N PRO A 43 3.18 15.29 10.48
CA PRO A 43 3.01 13.84 10.36
C PRO A 43 1.59 13.40 9.95
N PRO A 44 1.44 12.19 9.35
CA PRO A 44 0.13 11.68 8.95
C PRO A 44 -0.82 11.48 10.14
N LEU A 45 -2.09 11.78 9.93
CA LEU A 45 -3.24 11.49 10.80
C LEU A 45 -4.40 10.95 9.96
N VAL A 46 -5.46 10.46 10.60
CA VAL A 46 -6.68 10.06 9.88
C VAL A 46 -7.28 11.28 9.19
N GLY A 47 -7.55 11.16 7.89
CA GLY A 47 -7.94 12.25 6.99
C GLY A 47 -6.75 12.89 6.23
N SER A 48 -5.50 12.54 6.56
CA SER A 48 -4.34 13.02 5.80
C SER A 48 -4.39 12.52 4.36
N VAL A 49 -4.08 13.40 3.40
CA VAL A 49 -4.00 13.05 1.99
C VAL A 49 -2.54 12.86 1.59
N VAL A 50 -2.23 11.68 1.07
CA VAL A 50 -0.96 11.31 0.48
C VAL A 50 -1.05 11.47 -1.03
N THR A 51 -0.31 12.43 -1.55
CA THR A 51 -0.18 12.69 -2.98
C THR A 51 1.11 12.07 -3.50
N SER A 52 1.00 11.20 -4.51
CA SER A 52 2.13 10.54 -5.18
C SER A 52 2.23 10.97 -6.64
N THR A 53 3.38 11.49 -7.05
CA THR A 53 3.68 11.72 -8.47
C THR A 53 4.35 10.48 -9.04
N ILE A 54 3.74 9.88 -10.05
CA ILE A 54 4.21 8.67 -10.71
C ILE A 54 4.63 9.01 -12.14
N ARG A 55 5.84 8.61 -12.52
CA ARG A 55 6.33 8.67 -13.90
C ARG A 55 6.31 7.27 -14.50
N ALA A 56 5.48 7.07 -15.54
CA ALA A 56 5.38 5.81 -16.26
C ALA A 56 5.38 6.08 -17.77
N ARG A 57 6.27 5.41 -18.51
CA ARG A 57 6.39 5.53 -19.98
C ARG A 57 6.52 6.99 -20.45
N GLY A 58 7.30 7.80 -19.73
CA GLY A 58 7.52 9.22 -20.05
C GLY A 58 6.37 10.15 -19.66
N VAL A 59 5.26 9.63 -19.12
CA VAL A 59 4.12 10.43 -18.67
C VAL A 59 4.10 10.52 -17.16
N GLU A 60 3.90 11.72 -16.63
CA GLU A 60 3.69 11.97 -15.20
C GLU A 60 2.20 12.03 -14.87
N ARG A 61 1.83 11.42 -13.74
CA ARG A 61 0.47 11.42 -13.22
C ARG A 61 0.50 11.58 -11.71
N GLU A 62 -0.48 12.30 -11.18
CA GLU A 62 -0.70 12.42 -9.74
C GLU A 62 -1.73 11.39 -9.29
N LEU A 63 -1.44 10.66 -8.22
CA LEU A 63 -2.39 9.80 -7.50
C LEU A 63 -2.56 10.31 -6.08
N ARG A 64 -3.79 10.22 -5.56
CA ARG A 64 -4.13 10.63 -4.19
C ARG A 64 -4.67 9.44 -3.41
N ALA A 65 -4.25 9.34 -2.16
CA ALA A 65 -4.81 8.38 -1.22
C ALA A 65 -5.03 9.05 0.14
N GLU A 66 -6.22 8.89 0.71
CA GLU A 66 -6.54 9.36 2.05
C GLU A 66 -6.18 8.31 3.08
N VAL A 67 -5.59 8.72 4.21
CA VAL A 67 -5.39 7.86 5.39
C VAL A 67 -6.71 7.74 6.13
N VAL A 68 -7.30 6.56 6.13
CA VAL A 68 -8.62 6.29 6.71
C VAL A 68 -8.55 5.55 8.04
N GLU A 69 -7.37 5.02 8.38
CA GLU A 69 -7.12 4.38 9.67
C GLU A 69 -5.64 4.49 10.00
N LEU A 70 -5.34 4.89 11.23
CA LEU A 70 -3.98 5.03 11.72
C LEU A 70 -3.99 4.75 13.22
N SER A 71 -3.62 3.52 13.60
CA SER A 71 -3.56 3.05 14.97
C SER A 71 -2.17 2.51 15.26
N PRO A 72 -1.20 3.36 15.63
CA PRO A 72 0.17 2.92 15.93
C PRO A 72 0.23 1.90 17.06
N PRO A 73 1.13 0.90 17.01
CA PRO A 73 1.91 0.43 15.85
C PRO A 73 1.16 -0.60 14.99
N HIS A 74 -0.15 -0.78 15.18
CA HIS A 74 -0.89 -1.97 14.76
C HIS A 74 -1.54 -1.88 13.39
N VAL A 75 -2.11 -0.73 13.00
CA VAL A 75 -2.92 -0.65 11.78
C VAL A 75 -2.68 0.66 11.04
N LEU A 76 -2.47 0.54 9.72
CA LEU A 76 -2.49 1.65 8.78
C LEU A 76 -3.39 1.27 7.60
N ALA A 77 -4.34 2.14 7.25
CA ALA A 77 -5.13 1.98 6.05
C ALA A 77 -5.27 3.28 5.25
N THR A 78 -5.26 3.13 3.93
CA THR A 78 -5.52 4.22 2.98
C THR A 78 -6.60 3.85 1.99
N VAL A 79 -7.31 4.84 1.46
CA VAL A 79 -8.21 4.70 0.30
C VAL A 79 -7.64 5.55 -0.82
N ALA A 80 -7.27 4.90 -1.93
CA ALA A 80 -6.82 5.58 -3.12
C ALA A 80 -8.01 5.86 -4.05
N GLU A 81 -8.09 7.10 -4.51
CA GLU A 81 -9.02 7.52 -5.55
C GLU A 81 -8.25 7.71 -6.86
N GLY A 82 -8.82 7.24 -7.96
CA GLY A 82 -8.25 7.35 -9.29
C GLY A 82 -9.33 7.19 -10.35
N PRO A 83 -8.97 7.09 -11.64
CA PRO A 83 -9.94 6.90 -12.72
C PRO A 83 -10.66 5.53 -12.72
N GLY A 84 -10.44 4.71 -11.70
CA GLY A 84 -11.07 3.40 -11.50
C GLY A 84 -11.74 3.32 -10.11
N PRO A 85 -12.23 2.14 -9.70
CA PRO A 85 -12.88 2.00 -8.41
C PRO A 85 -11.93 2.38 -7.27
N ALA A 86 -12.48 2.96 -6.20
CA ALA A 86 -11.73 3.24 -4.99
C ALA A 86 -11.09 1.96 -4.45
N VAL A 87 -9.82 2.05 -4.07
CA VAL A 87 -9.07 0.90 -3.54
C VAL A 87 -8.67 1.20 -2.09
N ARG A 88 -9.26 0.49 -1.14
CA ARG A 88 -8.79 0.47 0.25
C ARG A 88 -7.59 -0.45 0.34
N THR A 89 -6.50 0.00 0.93
CA THR A 89 -5.34 -0.82 1.27
C THR A 89 -5.08 -0.68 2.76
N SER A 90 -5.13 -1.78 3.52
CA SER A 90 -4.77 -1.82 4.93
C SER A 90 -3.56 -2.72 5.16
N MET A 91 -2.80 -2.39 6.19
CA MET A 91 -1.73 -3.22 6.75
C MET A 91 -1.98 -3.36 8.24
N SER A 92 -2.12 -4.60 8.72
CA SER A 92 -2.09 -4.93 10.14
C SER A 92 -0.74 -5.50 10.53
N LEU A 93 -0.27 -5.14 11.71
CA LEU A 93 1.01 -5.52 12.28
C LEU A 93 0.78 -6.21 13.62
N GLU A 94 1.17 -7.47 13.70
CA GLU A 94 0.98 -8.31 14.89
C GLU A 94 2.33 -8.91 15.31
N PRO A 95 2.64 -8.98 16.62
CA PRO A 95 3.79 -9.74 17.09
C PRO A 95 3.70 -11.19 16.63
N ALA A 96 4.77 -11.71 16.02
CA ALA A 96 4.80 -13.10 15.60
C ALA A 96 5.19 -14.02 16.78
N ALA A 97 4.58 -15.20 16.87
CA ALA A 97 4.82 -16.15 17.96
C ALA A 97 6.30 -16.57 18.13
N GLY A 98 7.09 -16.53 17.05
CA GLY A 98 8.53 -16.81 17.04
C GLY A 98 9.44 -15.59 17.20
N GLY A 99 8.89 -14.43 17.61
CA GLY A 99 9.57 -13.14 17.58
C GLY A 99 9.45 -12.44 16.22
N GLY A 100 9.68 -11.13 16.18
CA GLY A 100 9.44 -10.30 14.99
C GLY A 100 7.98 -9.88 14.81
N THR A 101 7.62 -9.47 13.60
CA THR A 101 6.29 -8.93 13.27
C THR A 101 5.71 -9.62 12.04
N GLU A 102 4.48 -10.10 12.12
CA GLU A 102 3.69 -10.50 10.97
C GLU A 102 2.93 -9.29 10.43
N VAL A 103 3.11 -9.00 9.14
CA VAL A 103 2.40 -7.92 8.46
C VAL A 103 1.41 -8.51 7.47
N THR A 104 0.12 -8.22 7.66
CA THR A 104 -0.94 -8.60 6.73
C THR A 104 -1.38 -7.37 5.94
N LEU A 105 -1.13 -7.38 4.63
CA LEU A 105 -1.65 -6.40 3.68
C LEU A 105 -2.94 -6.92 3.06
N VAL A 106 -4.02 -6.14 3.20
CA VAL A 106 -5.29 -6.36 2.53
C VAL A 106 -5.52 -5.22 1.55
N SER A 107 -5.85 -5.54 0.30
CA SER A 107 -6.25 -4.56 -0.70
C SER A 107 -7.62 -4.92 -1.24
N GLU A 108 -8.56 -4.00 -1.13
CA GLU A 108 -9.97 -4.16 -1.44
C GLU A 108 -10.37 -3.11 -2.46
N ALA A 109 -11.01 -3.54 -3.55
CA ALA A 109 -11.59 -2.65 -4.53
C ALA A 109 -13.07 -3.00 -4.71
N GLU A 110 -13.92 -1.98 -4.80
CA GLU A 110 -15.28 -2.19 -5.26
C GLU A 110 -15.23 -2.71 -6.70
N SER A 111 -16.02 -3.75 -6.99
CA SER A 111 -16.11 -4.29 -8.35
C SER A 111 -17.06 -3.39 -9.14
N GLY A 112 -16.51 -2.38 -9.81
CA GLY A 112 -17.26 -1.43 -10.61
C GLY A 112 -16.87 -1.50 -12.09
N PHE A 113 -17.40 -2.49 -12.81
CA PHE A 113 -17.66 -2.34 -14.24
C PHE A 113 -19.04 -2.92 -14.54
N PRO A 114 -20.01 -2.09 -14.98
CA PRO A 114 -21.27 -2.59 -15.50
C PRO A 114 -21.03 -3.02 -16.96
N VAL A 115 -20.41 -4.17 -17.17
CA VAL A 115 -20.43 -4.83 -18.49
C VAL A 115 -21.10 -6.18 -18.28
N GLY A 116 -22.41 -6.20 -18.46
CA GLY A 116 -23.26 -7.36 -18.29
C GLY A 116 -22.80 -8.52 -19.17
N GLY A 117 -22.06 -9.47 -18.60
CA GLY A 117 -21.65 -10.68 -19.29
C GLY A 117 -20.43 -11.37 -18.65
N ARG A 118 -20.31 -12.69 -18.85
CA ARG A 118 -19.16 -13.50 -18.41
C ARG A 118 -17.80 -12.95 -18.87
N THR A 119 -17.78 -12.21 -19.98
CA THR A 119 -16.60 -11.57 -20.58
C THR A 119 -16.10 -10.35 -19.80
N GLY A 120 -16.99 -9.59 -19.14
CA GLY A 120 -16.63 -8.43 -18.32
C GLY A 120 -15.84 -8.81 -17.06
N ARG A 121 -16.22 -9.93 -16.42
CA ARG A 121 -15.51 -10.50 -15.26
C ARG A 121 -14.06 -10.89 -15.58
N LEU A 122 -13.80 -11.42 -16.78
CA LEU A 122 -12.47 -11.86 -17.19
C LEU A 122 -11.55 -10.66 -17.46
N LEU A 123 -12.09 -9.58 -18.06
CA LEU A 123 -11.38 -8.33 -18.28
C LEU A 123 -11.07 -7.61 -16.95
N ASP A 124 -11.99 -7.63 -15.99
CA ASP A 124 -11.75 -7.11 -14.63
C ASP A 124 -10.66 -7.88 -13.89
N GLU A 125 -10.62 -9.21 -14.06
CA GLU A 125 -9.57 -10.06 -13.49
C GLU A 125 -8.19 -9.78 -14.08
N LEU A 126 -8.11 -9.59 -15.40
CA LEU A 126 -6.87 -9.33 -16.13
C LEU A 126 -6.37 -7.89 -15.95
N LEU A 127 -7.24 -6.90 -16.09
CA LEU A 127 -6.88 -5.47 -16.14
C LEU A 127 -6.64 -4.87 -14.76
N LEU A 128 -7.33 -5.35 -13.71
CA LEU A 128 -7.16 -4.83 -12.35
C LEU A 128 -6.48 -5.82 -11.41
N GLY A 129 -6.50 -7.12 -11.73
CA GLY A 129 -6.09 -8.15 -10.79
C GLY A 129 -4.66 -8.59 -10.73
N GLY A 130 -4.08 -8.83 -11.90
CA GLY A 130 -2.64 -8.96 -12.02
C GLY A 130 -1.93 -7.74 -11.40
N PRO A 131 -2.34 -6.51 -11.76
CA PRO A 131 -1.77 -5.29 -11.19
C PRO A 131 -1.92 -5.19 -9.66
N GLN A 132 -3.10 -5.45 -9.08
CA GLN A 132 -3.30 -5.34 -7.63
C GLN A 132 -2.46 -6.37 -6.84
N ARG A 133 -2.39 -7.62 -7.31
CA ARG A 133 -1.54 -8.65 -6.68
C ARG A 133 -0.05 -8.32 -6.78
N ARG A 134 0.42 -7.81 -7.92
CA ARG A 134 1.80 -7.36 -8.10
C ARG A 134 2.12 -6.16 -7.22
N SER A 135 1.19 -5.21 -7.12
CA SER A 135 1.32 -4.04 -6.25
C SER A 135 1.46 -4.45 -4.78
N ALA A 136 0.58 -5.33 -4.28
CA ALA A 136 0.65 -5.85 -2.91
C ALA A 136 2.00 -6.53 -2.61
N ARG A 137 2.48 -7.40 -3.52
CA ARG A 137 3.80 -8.04 -3.38
C ARG A 137 4.94 -7.03 -3.38
N SER A 138 4.90 -6.06 -4.30
CA SER A 138 5.93 -5.02 -4.40
C SER A 138 5.94 -4.12 -3.16
N THR A 139 4.79 -3.81 -2.58
CA THR A 139 4.69 -3.04 -1.34
C THR A 139 5.31 -3.79 -0.17
N LEU A 140 4.99 -5.08 0.00
CA LEU A 140 5.61 -5.88 1.07
C LEU A 140 7.12 -6.07 0.88
N ARG A 141 7.60 -6.20 -0.37
CA ARG A 141 9.05 -6.21 -0.64
C ARG A 141 9.70 -4.91 -0.20
N ARG A 142 9.12 -3.77 -0.59
CA ARG A 142 9.62 -2.44 -0.19
C ARG A 142 9.59 -2.24 1.32
N LEU A 143 8.57 -2.74 2.00
CA LEU A 143 8.50 -2.72 3.45
C LEU A 143 9.70 -3.42 4.08
N GLY A 144 10.03 -4.62 3.60
CA GLY A 144 11.23 -5.36 4.05
C GLY A 144 12.54 -4.60 3.81
N GLU A 145 12.68 -3.95 2.64
CA GLU A 145 13.84 -3.10 2.33
C GLU A 145 13.97 -1.92 3.30
N LEU A 146 12.86 -1.25 3.62
CA LEU A 146 12.84 -0.12 4.56
C LEU A 146 13.19 -0.54 5.99
N VAL A 147 12.67 -1.68 6.43
CA VAL A 147 13.04 -2.27 7.74
C VAL A 147 14.53 -2.61 7.79
N ALA A 148 15.09 -3.22 6.73
CA ALA A 148 16.51 -3.51 6.67
C ALA A 148 17.37 -2.23 6.71
N ALA A 149 16.99 -1.20 5.96
CA ALA A 149 17.70 0.08 5.91
C ALA A 149 17.58 0.91 7.21
N GLY A 150 16.47 0.75 7.96
CA GLY A 150 16.29 1.39 9.26
C GLY A 150 17.25 0.83 10.32
N ARG A 151 17.53 -0.48 10.26
CA ARG A 151 18.43 -1.16 11.20
C ARG A 151 19.90 -0.90 10.92
N SER A 152 20.30 -0.64 9.68
CA SER A 152 21.69 -0.30 9.36
C SER A 152 22.11 1.12 9.81
N ARG A 153 21.18 1.88 10.41
CA ARG A 153 21.40 3.28 10.84
C ARG A 153 21.34 3.47 12.36
N GLY A 154 20.97 2.42 13.12
CA GLY A 154 20.95 2.41 14.58
C GLY A 154 22.09 1.56 15.12
#